data_AF-A0A942CKF6-F1
#
_entry.id   AF-A0A942CKF6-F1
#
_cell.length_a   1.000
_cell.length_b   1.000
_cell.length_c   1.000
_cell.angle_alpha   90.00
_cell.angle_beta   90.00
_cell.angle_gamma   90.00
#
_symmetry.space_group_name_H-M   'P 1'
#
loop_
_entity.id
_entity.type
_entity.pdbx_description
1 polymer ?
#
loop_
_entity_poly.entity_id
_entity_poly.type
_entity_poly.pdbx_seq_one_letter_code
_entity_poly.pdbx_strand_id
1 'polypeptide(L)'
;MANATQRVLIVNGSHDILEMLEPLLDAGNYDVIFVESSGHAYSQIKRVQPDLVILCIRMDDAEGLSVLSMLKLDAETRDIPVVTYTTPPDEETADEDDEDDEPFFSGAPAARLMN
;
A
#
# COMPACT_ATOMS: atom_id res chain seq x y z
N MET A 1 6.45 -14.11 -27.34
CA MET A 1 5.16 -14.48 -26.73
C MET A 1 4.44 -13.18 -26.46
N ALA A 2 3.18 -13.03 -26.87
CA ALA A 2 2.42 -11.84 -26.51
C ALA A 2 2.29 -11.82 -24.98
N ASN A 3 2.74 -10.74 -24.33
CA ASN A 3 2.59 -10.61 -22.89
C ASN A 3 1.09 -10.45 -22.60
N ALA A 4 0.50 -11.36 -21.83
CA ALA A 4 -0.91 -11.25 -21.49
C ALA A 4 -1.15 -9.97 -20.69
N THR A 5 -2.25 -9.27 -20.94
CA THR A 5 -2.60 -8.08 -20.18
C THR A 5 -2.78 -8.47 -18.71
N GLN A 6 -1.98 -7.92 -17.82
CA GLN A 6 -2.05 -8.20 -16.39
C GLN A 6 -2.98 -7.19 -15.72
N ARG A 7 -3.91 -7.66 -14.89
CA ARG A 7 -4.86 -6.79 -14.21
C ARG A 7 -4.30 -6.35 -12.87
N VAL A 8 -4.22 -5.04 -12.66
CA VAL A 8 -3.71 -4.44 -11.41
C VAL A 8 -4.86 -3.68 -10.75
N LEU A 9 -5.14 -4.01 -9.49
CA LEU A 9 -6.12 -3.25 -8.70
C LEU A 9 -5.39 -2.36 -7.70
N ILE A 10 -5.66 -1.07 -7.78
CA ILE A 10 -5.06 -0.05 -6.91
C ILE A 10 -6.11 0.44 -5.93
N VAL A 11 -5.77 0.46 -4.64
CA VAL A 11 -6.60 1.01 -3.58
C VAL A 11 -5.89 2.23 -3.00
N ASN A 12 -6.46 3.42 -3.18
CA ASN A 12 -5.94 4.67 -2.60
C ASN A 12 -7.10 5.68 -2.49
N GLY A 13 -7.13 6.49 -1.43
CA GLY A 13 -8.11 7.57 -1.27
C GLY A 13 -7.95 8.75 -2.23
N SER A 14 -6.86 8.85 -2.99
CA SER A 14 -6.66 9.88 -4.02
C SER A 14 -6.33 9.27 -5.40
N HIS A 15 -6.89 9.89 -6.44
CA HIS A 15 -6.63 9.54 -7.83
C HIS A 15 -5.25 10.04 -8.33
N ASP A 16 -4.55 10.90 -7.57
CA ASP A 16 -3.24 11.46 -7.97
C ASP A 16 -2.20 10.36 -8.24
N ILE A 17 -2.34 9.21 -7.57
CA ILE A 17 -1.48 8.05 -7.79
C ILE A 17 -1.57 7.50 -9.22
N LEU A 18 -2.72 7.68 -9.90
CA LEU A 18 -2.92 7.17 -11.25
C LEU A 18 -2.04 7.94 -12.24
N GLU A 19 -1.91 9.26 -12.10
CA GLU A 19 -1.02 10.07 -12.93
C GLU A 19 0.45 9.69 -12.71
N MET A 20 0.82 9.39 -11.46
CA MET A 20 2.17 8.93 -11.12
C MET A 20 2.49 7.56 -11.75
N LEU A 21 1.49 6.67 -11.80
CA LEU A 21 1.67 5.30 -12.29
C LEU A 21 1.43 5.16 -13.80
N GLU A 22 0.75 6.11 -14.45
CA GLU A 22 0.45 6.09 -15.89
C GLU A 22 1.65 5.68 -16.77
N PRO A 23 2.88 6.23 -16.59
CA PRO A 23 4.02 5.85 -17.42
C PRO A 23 4.45 4.38 -17.24
N LEU A 24 4.29 3.81 -16.03
CA LEU A 24 4.58 2.41 -15.74
C LEU A 24 3.51 1.49 -16.32
N LEU A 25 2.25 1.93 -16.25
CA LEU A 25 1.08 1.20 -16.71
C LEU A 25 0.96 1.18 -18.24
N ASP A 26 1.43 2.21 -18.93
CA ASP A 26 1.51 2.21 -20.39
C ASP A 26 2.66 1.35 -20.92
N ALA A 27 3.77 1.26 -20.16
CA ALA A 27 4.96 0.54 -20.59
C ALA A 27 4.83 -0.99 -20.47
N GLY A 28 4.12 -1.48 -19.46
CA GLY A 28 3.75 -2.90 -19.35
C GLY A 28 2.26 -3.04 -19.65
N ASN A 29 1.83 -3.96 -20.49
CA ASN A 29 0.41 -4.16 -20.81
C ASN A 29 -0.45 -4.45 -19.55
N TYR A 30 -0.87 -3.41 -18.83
CA TYR A 30 -1.62 -3.51 -17.58
C TYR A 30 -3.04 -2.98 -17.75
N ASP A 31 -4.03 -3.70 -17.21
CA ASP A 31 -5.42 -3.27 -17.08
C ASP A 31 -5.65 -2.81 -15.64
N VAL A 32 -5.78 -1.50 -15.43
CA VAL A 32 -5.82 -0.90 -14.09
C VAL A 32 -7.23 -0.63 -13.64
N ILE A 33 -7.54 -1.09 -12.42
CA ILE A 33 -8.80 -0.84 -11.74
C ILE A 33 -8.49 -0.05 -10.47
N PHE A 34 -9.08 1.12 -10.35
CA PHE A 34 -8.94 1.96 -9.18
C PHE A 34 -10.11 1.76 -8.21
N VAL A 35 -9.80 1.69 -6.92
CA VAL A 35 -10.77 1.61 -5.83
C VAL A 35 -10.40 2.67 -4.79
N GLU A 36 -11.29 3.64 -4.57
CA GLU A 36 -10.99 4.77 -3.70
C GLU A 36 -11.01 4.41 -2.19
N SER A 37 -11.88 3.46 -1.82
CA SER A 37 -12.17 3.15 -0.41
C SER A 37 -11.73 1.75 0.00
N SER A 38 -10.94 1.68 1.08
CA SER A 38 -10.55 0.43 1.75
C SER A 38 -11.76 -0.42 2.17
N GLY A 39 -12.86 0.20 2.63
CA GLY A 39 -14.07 -0.50 3.07
C GLY A 39 -14.76 -1.36 2.01
N HIS A 40 -14.53 -1.09 0.72
CA HIS A 40 -15.05 -1.91 -0.39
C HIS A 40 -13.95 -2.65 -1.17
N ALA A 41 -12.67 -2.47 -0.80
CA ALA A 41 -11.55 -3.04 -1.53
C ALA A 41 -11.60 -4.57 -1.58
N TYR A 42 -11.85 -5.24 -0.45
CA TYR A 42 -11.89 -6.70 -0.39
C TYR A 42 -12.93 -7.31 -1.34
N SER A 43 -14.15 -6.77 -1.38
CA SER A 43 -15.21 -7.30 -2.24
C SER A 43 -14.89 -7.09 -3.72
N GLN A 44 -14.26 -5.97 -4.07
CA GLN A 44 -13.80 -5.71 -5.43
C GLN A 44 -12.66 -6.65 -5.82
N ILE A 45 -11.65 -6.82 -4.97
CA ILE A 45 -10.53 -7.74 -5.22
C ILE A 45 -11.04 -9.16 -5.43
N LYS A 46 -11.92 -9.65 -4.56
CA LYS A 46 -12.50 -10.99 -4.67
C LYS A 46 -13.31 -11.19 -5.95
N ARG A 47 -14.05 -10.17 -6.39
CA ARG A 47 -14.85 -10.21 -7.64
C ARG A 47 -13.98 -10.14 -8.88
N VAL A 48 -12.97 -9.27 -8.86
CA VAL A 48 -12.15 -8.93 -10.03
C VAL A 48 -11.05 -9.96 -10.26
N GLN A 49 -10.56 -10.59 -9.19
CA GLN A 49 -9.42 -11.52 -9.21
C GLN A 49 -8.21 -10.91 -9.95
N PRO A 50 -7.65 -9.79 -9.46
CA PRO A 50 -6.51 -9.14 -10.10
C PRO A 50 -5.23 -9.98 -9.96
N ASP A 51 -4.29 -9.78 -10.87
CA ASP A 51 -2.96 -10.39 -10.82
C ASP A 51 -2.05 -9.72 -9.77
N LEU A 52 -2.37 -8.48 -9.37
CA LEU A 52 -1.67 -7.70 -8.37
C LEU A 52 -2.62 -6.71 -7.68
N VAL A 53 -2.48 -6.57 -6.36
CA VAL A 53 -3.10 -5.48 -5.60
C VAL A 53 -2.02 -4.51 -5.13
N ILE A 54 -2.24 -3.22 -5.36
CA ILE A 54 -1.43 -2.15 -4.77
C ILE A 54 -2.31 -1.41 -3.77
N LEU A 55 -2.00 -1.50 -2.49
CA LEU A 55 -2.85 -0.99 -1.40
C LEU A 55 -2.11 0.12 -0.64
N CYS A 56 -2.66 1.33 -0.70
CA CYS A 56 -2.24 2.45 0.15
C CYS A 56 -2.81 2.23 1.55
N ILE A 57 -1.96 2.19 2.56
CA ILE A 57 -2.38 2.04 3.97
C ILE A 57 -1.58 3.03 4.79
N ARG A 58 -2.26 3.86 5.57
CA ARG A 58 -1.61 4.63 6.64
C ARG A 58 -1.45 3.75 7.87
N MET A 59 -0.44 3.98 8.70
CA MET A 59 -0.21 3.13 9.89
C MET A 59 -1.40 3.10 10.86
N ASP A 60 -2.22 4.15 10.89
CA ASP A 60 -3.44 4.28 11.69
C ASP A 60 -4.71 3.77 10.99
N ASP A 61 -4.62 3.32 9.72
CA ASP A 61 -5.74 2.83 8.93
C ASP A 61 -6.08 1.36 9.28
N ALA A 62 -6.94 1.19 10.29
CA ALA A 62 -7.46 -0.11 10.68
C ALA A 62 -8.24 -0.82 9.56
N GLU A 63 -8.87 -0.08 8.64
CA GLU A 63 -9.62 -0.67 7.53
C GLU A 63 -8.68 -1.27 6.49
N GLY A 64 -7.62 -0.55 6.11
CA GLY A 64 -6.58 -1.05 5.19
C GLY A 64 -5.90 -2.32 5.71
N LEU A 65 -5.57 -2.36 7.01
CA LEU A 65 -5.01 -3.57 7.66
C LEU A 65 -6.02 -4.74 7.69
N SER A 66 -7.31 -4.44 7.86
CA SER A 66 -8.36 -5.45 7.81
C SER A 66 -8.49 -6.08 6.42
N VAL A 67 -8.33 -5.29 5.35
CA VAL A 67 -8.32 -5.81 3.97
C VAL A 67 -7.20 -6.83 3.78
N LEU A 68 -5.97 -6.52 4.21
CA LEU A 68 -4.84 -7.46 4.13
C LEU A 68 -5.14 -8.79 4.85
N SER A 69 -5.72 -8.69 6.04
CA SER A 69 -6.08 -9.86 6.84
C SER A 69 -7.13 -10.72 6.15
N MET A 70 -8.18 -10.10 5.60
CA MET A 70 -9.23 -10.79 4.86
C MET A 70 -8.68 -11.49 3.62
N LEU A 71 -7.81 -10.83 2.85
CA LEU A 71 -7.19 -11.42 1.66
C LEU A 71 -6.37 -12.66 2.01
N LYS A 72 -5.58 -12.62 3.10
CA LYS A 72 -4.75 -13.76 3.48
C LYS A 72 -5.53 -14.94 4.06
N LEU A 73 -6.68 -14.69 4.69
CA LEU A 73 -7.51 -15.74 5.26
C LEU A 73 -8.40 -16.45 4.22
N ASP A 74 -8.76 -15.77 3.14
CA ASP A 74 -9.61 -16.35 2.09
C ASP A 74 -8.80 -17.22 1.11
N ALA A 75 -9.28 -18.44 0.85
CA ALA A 75 -8.70 -19.35 -0.14
C ALA A 75 -8.71 -18.79 -1.57
N GLU A 76 -9.69 -17.97 -1.90
CA GLU A 76 -9.86 -17.41 -3.24
C GLU A 76 -8.95 -16.21 -3.52
N THR A 77 -8.31 -15.63 -2.49
CA THR A 77 -7.52 -14.40 -2.64
C THR A 77 -6.15 -14.43 -1.99
N ARG A 78 -5.83 -15.44 -1.16
CA ARG A 78 -4.55 -15.52 -0.41
C ARG A 78 -3.29 -15.48 -1.27
N ASP A 79 -3.39 -15.99 -2.49
CA ASP A 79 -2.26 -16.13 -3.42
C ASP A 79 -2.09 -14.89 -4.31
N ILE A 80 -3.05 -13.94 -4.26
CA ILE A 80 -2.91 -12.66 -4.96
C ILE A 80 -1.77 -11.88 -4.31
N PRO A 81 -0.75 -11.46 -5.07
CA PRO A 81 0.33 -10.65 -4.53
C PRO A 81 -0.21 -9.26 -4.15
N VAL A 82 0.23 -8.76 -3.00
CA VAL A 82 -0.14 -7.44 -2.49
C VAL A 82 1.12 -6.64 -2.23
N VAL A 83 1.20 -5.45 -2.81
CA VAL A 83 2.23 -4.45 -2.53
C VAL A 83 1.59 -3.33 -1.75
N THR A 84 2.13 -3.04 -0.57
CA THR A 84 1.65 -1.93 0.27
C THR A 84 2.60 -0.75 0.20
N TYR A 85 2.04 0.45 0.25
CA TYR A 85 2.80 1.69 0.42
C TYR A 85 2.04 2.61 1.37
N THR A 86 2.77 3.55 1.98
CA THR A 86 2.20 4.59 2.83
C THR A 86 2.71 5.93 2.34
N THR A 87 1.87 6.94 2.38
CA THR A 87 2.32 8.33 2.34
C THR A 87 2.61 8.79 3.77
N PRO A 88 3.56 9.72 3.98
CA PRO A 88 3.62 10.44 5.25
C PRO A 88 2.27 11.12 5.52
N PRO A 89 1.93 11.39 6.79
CA PRO A 89 0.81 12.27 7.09
C PRO A 89 1.04 13.60 6.38
N ASP A 90 -0.02 14.20 5.85
CA ASP A 90 0.06 15.60 5.43
C ASP A 90 0.52 16.38 6.66
N GLU A 91 1.56 17.21 6.50
CA GLU A 91 1.94 18.20 7.52
C GLU A 91 0.81 19.23 7.59
N GLU A 92 -0.33 18.84 8.16
CA GLU A 92 -1.25 19.79 8.76
C GLU A 92 -0.42 20.40 9.89
N THR A 93 0.03 21.64 9.67
CA THR A 93 0.86 22.43 10.59
C THR A 93 0.48 22.09 12.01
N ALA A 94 1.30 21.26 12.66
CA ALA A 94 1.27 21.16 14.09
C ALA A 94 1.52 22.59 14.57
N ASP A 95 0.53 23.18 15.24
CA ASP A 95 0.81 24.30 16.11
C ASP A 95 2.03 23.88 16.95
N GLU A 96 3.11 24.64 16.82
CA GLU A 96 4.36 24.44 17.55
C GLU A 96 4.04 24.53 19.05
N ASP A 97 3.75 23.40 19.69
CA ASP A 97 3.86 23.26 21.13
C ASP A 97 5.02 22.29 21.39
N ASP A 98 6.13 22.89 21.80
CA ASP A 98 7.38 22.28 22.26
C ASP A 98 7.16 21.06 23.18
N GLU A 99 7.79 19.92 22.87
CA GLU A 99 8.73 19.17 23.73
C GLU A 99 9.03 17.75 23.19
N ASP A 100 10.32 17.45 23.09
CA ASP A 100 10.99 16.15 22.94
C ASP A 100 10.98 15.45 21.55
N ASP A 101 11.81 15.98 20.65
CA ASP A 101 12.44 15.24 19.55
C ASP A 101 13.37 14.12 20.10
N GLU A 102 12.82 12.94 20.37
CA GLU A 102 13.61 11.71 20.44
C GLU A 102 13.58 11.00 19.07
N PRO A 103 14.70 10.89 18.34
CA PRO A 103 14.71 10.25 17.04
C PRO A 103 14.43 8.75 17.17
N PHE A 104 13.35 8.30 16.52
CA PHE A 104 12.81 6.92 16.55
C PHE A 104 13.76 5.83 16.01
N PHE A 105 14.99 6.18 15.59
CA PHE A 105 16.00 5.23 15.15
C PHE A 105 17.41 5.60 15.65
N SER A 106 17.73 5.26 16.90
CA SER A 106 19.14 5.12 17.33
C SER A 106 19.63 3.71 17.03
N GLY A 107 19.97 3.46 15.77
CA GLY A 107 20.70 2.26 15.34
C GLY A 107 22.20 2.44 15.52
N ALA A 108 22.70 2.52 16.76
CA ALA A 108 24.14 2.41 17.02
C ALA A 108 24.55 0.91 17.03
N PRO A 109 25.55 0.47 16.25
CA PRO A 109 26.00 -0.91 16.31
C PRO A 109 26.67 -1.16 17.66
N ALA A 110 26.26 -2.24 18.35
CA ALA A 110 26.87 -2.66 19.60
C ALA A 110 28.35 -2.97 19.38
N ALA A 111 29.21 -2.03 19.74
CA ALA A 111 30.65 -2.25 19.81
C ALA A 111 30.93 -3.32 20.87
N ARG A 112 31.40 -4.46 20.38
CA ARG A 112 31.88 -5.62 21.11
C ARG A 112 32.97 -5.18 22.11
N LEU A 113 32.67 -5.19 23.40
CA LEU A 113 33.67 -5.01 24.46
C LEU A 113 34.73 -6.11 24.34
N MET A 114 35.93 -5.74 23.92
CA MET A 114 37.15 -6.51 24.10
C MET A 114 37.98 -5.85 25.19
N ASN A 115 38.22 -6.67 26.22
CA ASN A 115 39.18 -6.54 27.33
C ASN A 115 38.73 -5.76 28.58
#